data_AF-A0A4R6HPE6-F1
#
_entry.id   AF-A0A4R6HPE6-F1
#
_cell.length_a   1.000
_cell.length_b   1.000
_cell.length_c   1.000
_cell.angle_alpha   90.00
_cell.angle_beta   90.00
_cell.angle_gamma   90.00
#
_symmetry.space_group_name_H-M   'P 1'
#
loop_
_entity.id
_entity.type
_entity.pdbx_description
1 polymer ?
#
loop_
_entity_poly.entity_id
_entity_poly.type
_entity_poly.pdbx_seq_one_letter_code
_entity_poly.pdbx_strand_id
1 'polypeptide(L)' 'MLTKDRDFPDLLERYGPPPRVIWITMGNTTNVRMRDVLQRLLPAALELLSQGEPLVELSDRP' A
#
# COMPACT_ATOMS: atom_id res chain seq x y z
N MET A 1 -2.57 6.79 -6.32
CA MET A 1 -1.80 7.72 -5.45
C MET A 1 -1.10 6.87 -4.41
N LEU A 2 0.21 7.04 -4.20
CA LEU A 2 1.03 6.22 -3.30
C LEU A 2 1.39 7.11 -2.10
N THR A 3 1.04 6.72 -0.86
CA THR A 3 1.20 7.57 0.33
C THR A 3 1.86 6.79 1.48
N LYS A 4 2.71 7.48 2.25
CA LYS A 4 3.49 6.94 3.38
C LYS A 4 2.96 7.45 4.73
N ASP A 5 1.92 8.30 4.72
CA ASP A 5 1.46 9.00 5.91
C ASP A 5 0.43 8.20 6.68
N ARG A 6 0.61 8.17 8.02
CA ARG A 6 -0.09 7.25 8.92
C ARG A 6 -1.61 7.53 9.06
N ASP A 7 -2.10 8.58 8.42
CA ASP A 7 -3.43 9.17 8.63
C ASP A 7 -4.46 8.74 7.56
N PHE A 8 -4.04 7.98 6.55
CA PHE A 8 -4.91 7.52 5.46
C PHE A 8 -5.92 6.41 5.82
N PRO A 9 -5.65 5.47 6.75
CA PRO A 9 -6.64 4.48 7.18
C PRO A 9 -7.83 5.16 7.89
N ASP A 10 -7.55 6.16 8.71
CA ASP A 10 -8.55 6.95 9.45
C ASP A 10 -9.44 7.78 8.49
N LEU A 11 -8.88 8.21 7.36
CA LEU A 11 -9.65 8.86 6.28
C LEU A 11 -10.53 7.86 5.52
N LEU A 12 -10.10 6.61 5.34
CA LEU A 12 -10.89 5.56 4.69
C LEU A 12 -12.11 5.14 5.54
N GLU A 13 -11.96 5.09 6.87
CA GLU A 13 -13.07 4.89 7.81
C GLU A 13 -14.10 6.03 7.75
N ARG A 14 -13.66 7.28 7.51
CA ARG A 14 -14.53 8.47 7.57
C ARG A 14 -15.34 8.76 6.31
N TYR A 15 -14.89 8.37 5.12
CA TYR A 15 -15.45 8.89 3.85
C TYR A 15 -16.24 7.91 2.97
N GLY A 16 -16.34 6.62 3.32
CA GLY A 16 -17.11 5.66 2.50
C GLY A 16 -16.49 5.35 1.11
N PRO A 17 -17.13 4.51 0.28
CA PRO A 17 -16.50 3.63 -0.73
C PRO A 17 -15.81 4.36 -1.92
N PRO A 18 -14.68 3.85 -2.48
CA PRO A 18 -13.38 4.39 -2.07
C PRO A 18 -12.42 4.78 -3.21
N PRO A 19 -11.40 5.65 -2.97
CA PRO A 19 -10.13 5.51 -3.65
C PRO A 19 -9.40 4.27 -3.08
N ARG A 20 -9.03 3.33 -3.95
CA ARG A 20 -8.21 2.15 -3.60
C ARG A 20 -6.86 2.57 -3.01
N VAL A 21 -6.55 2.18 -1.78
CA VAL A 21 -5.33 2.60 -1.05
C VAL A 21 -4.32 1.46 -0.94
N ILE A 22 -3.05 1.75 -1.26
CA ILE A 22 -1.91 0.86 -0.98
C ILE A 22 -1.12 1.49 0.15
N TRP A 23 -1.02 0.77 1.27
CA TRP A 23 -0.26 1.16 2.44
C TRP A 23 1.13 0.53 2.41
N ILE A 24 2.19 1.31 2.59
CA ILE A 24 3.56 0.79 2.50
C ILE A 24 4.26 0.97 3.85
N THR A 25 4.53 -0.14 4.53
CA THR A 25 5.27 -0.20 5.79
C THR A 25 6.65 -0.78 5.54
N MET A 26 7.57 0.08 5.11
CA MET A 26 8.99 -0.26 5.03
C MET A 26 9.78 0.44 6.13
N GLY A 27 10.66 -0.31 6.80
CA GLY A 27 11.64 0.25 7.74
C GLY A 27 12.63 1.17 7.04
N ASN A 28 13.72 1.56 7.72
CA ASN A 28 14.76 2.39 7.13
C ASN A 28 15.43 1.65 5.96
N THR A 29 15.02 1.98 4.73
CA THR A 29 15.31 1.19 3.52
C THR A 29 15.84 2.11 2.44
N THR A 30 16.78 1.62 1.62
CA THR A 30 17.33 2.40 0.51
C THR A 30 16.31 2.53 -0.64
N ASN A 31 16.41 3.59 -1.44
CA ASN A 31 15.55 3.77 -2.63
C ASN A 31 15.61 2.57 -3.60
N VAL A 32 16.78 1.93 -3.71
CA VAL A 32 16.97 0.73 -4.54
C VAL A 32 16.12 -0.42 -4.00
N ARG A 33 16.22 -0.71 -2.70
CA ARG A 33 15.47 -1.81 -2.09
C ARG A 33 13.97 -1.54 -2.04
N MET A 34 13.56 -0.30 -1.84
CA MET A 34 12.15 0.10 -1.96
C MET A 34 11.62 -0.16 -3.38
N ARG A 35 12.39 0.17 -4.42
CA ARG A 35 12.01 -0.09 -5.82
C ARG A 35 11.87 -1.58 -6.11
N ASP A 36 12.79 -2.40 -5.62
CA ASP A 36 12.74 -3.85 -5.80
C ASP A 36 11.50 -4.47 -5.13
N VAL A 37 11.21 -4.05 -3.90
CA VAL A 37 10.03 -4.53 -3.16
C VAL A 37 8.74 -4.09 -3.84
N LEU A 38 8.66 -2.83 -4.29
CA LEU A 38 7.50 -2.35 -5.04
C LEU A 38 7.33 -3.10 -6.36
N GLN A 39 8.40 -3.35 -7.12
CA GLN A 39 8.30 -4.11 -8.37
C GLN A 39 7.77 -5.52 -8.16
N ARG A 40 8.08 -6.15 -7.01
CA ARG A 40 7.63 -7.50 -6.67
C ARG A 40 6.20 -7.53 -6.14
N LEU A 41 5.85 -6.61 -5.25
CA LEU A 41 4.59 -6.68 -4.49
C LEU A 41 3.45 -5.87 -5.12
N LEU A 42 3.77 -4.85 -5.92
CA LEU A 42 2.76 -3.99 -6.54
C LEU A 42 1.79 -4.74 -7.47
N PRO A 43 2.21 -5.69 -8.32
CA PRO A 43 1.28 -6.45 -9.16
C PRO A 43 0.24 -7.22 -8.35
N ALA A 44 0.70 -7.92 -7.30
CA ALA A 44 -0.19 -8.68 -6.40
C ALA A 44 -1.15 -7.75 -5.63
N ALA A 45 -0.67 -6.58 -5.18
CA ALA A 45 -1.53 -5.61 -4.52
C ALA A 45 -2.59 -5.05 -5.47
N LEU A 46 -2.26 -4.81 -6.74
CA LEU A 46 -3.22 -4.37 -7.74
C LEU A 46 -4.27 -5.44 -8.05
N GLU A 47 -3.90 -6.72 -8.05
CA GLU A 47 -4.85 -7.83 -8.19
C GLU A 47 -5.85 -7.86 -7.02
N LEU A 48 -5.37 -7.76 -5.77
CA LEU A 48 -6.24 -7.69 -4.59
C LEU A 48 -7.19 -6.49 -4.64
N LEU A 49 -6.67 -5.32 -5.01
CA LEU A 49 -7.46 -4.11 -5.22
C LEU A 49 -8.48 -4.25 -6.37
N SER A 50 -8.19 -5.06 -7.38
CA SER A 50 -9.13 -5.35 -8.48
C SER A 50 -10.24 -6.31 -8.07
N GLN A 51 -9.99 -7.16 -7.06
CA GLN A 51 -10.96 -8.08 -6.47
C GLN A 51 -11.90 -7.40 -5.48
N GLY A 52 -11.71 -6.10 -5.22
CA GLY A 52 -12.57 -5.31 -4.34
C GLY A 52 -11.99 -5.07 -2.95
N GLU A 53 -10.73 -5.44 -2.70
CA GLU A 53 -10.09 -5.10 -1.44
C GLU A 53 -9.91 -3.57 -1.35
N PRO A 54 -10.37 -2.91 -0.27
CA PRO A 54 -10.32 -1.46 -0.15
C PRO A 54 -8.93 -0.96 0.29
N LEU A 55 -8.13 -1.82 0.93
CA LEU A 55 -6.83 -1.51 1.50
C LEU A 55 -5.89 -2.71 1.37
N VAL A 56 -4.70 -2.49 0.80
CA VAL A 56 -3.64 -3.52 0.73
C VAL A 56 -2.37 -3.00 1.37
N GLU A 57 -1.84 -3.73 2.35
CA GLU A 57 -0.57 -3.43 3.00
C GLU A 57 0.59 -4.14 2.30
N LEU A 58 1.63 -3.38 1.96
CA LEU A 58 2.92 -3.85 1.48
C LEU A 58 3.97 -3.65 2.58
N SER A 59 4.50 -4.76 3.10
CA SER A 59 5.56 -4.75 4.11
C SER A 59 6.79 -5.53 3.62
N ASP A 60 8.00 -5.03 3.93
CA ASP A 60 9.29 -5.73 3.70
C ASP A 60 9.73 -6.46 4.98
N ARG A 61 8.79 -7.11 5.69
CA ARG A 61 9.14 -7.93 6.87
C ARG A 61 9.78 -9.25 6.37
N PRO A 62 10.90 -9.68 6.97
CA PRO A 62 11.52 -10.97 6.66
C PRO A 62 10.65 -12.16 7.09
#